data_AF-A0A947WAA6-F1
#
_entry.id   AF-A0A947WAA6-F1
#
_cell.length_a   1.000
_cell.length_b   1.000
_cell.length_c   1.000
_cell.angle_alpha   90.00
_cell.angle_beta   90.00
_cell.angle_gamma   90.00
#
_symmetry.space_group_name_H-M   'P 1'
#
loop_
_entity.id
_entity.type
_entity.pdbx_description
1 polymer ?
#
loop_
_entity_poly.entity_id
_entity_poly.type
_entity_poly.pdbx_seq_one_letter_code
_entity_poly.pdbx_strand_id
1 'polypeptide(L)'
;MITLQTISILLELLVVFVALGIAFSKKQLAGYGLAITFGIYIYYDSVKFYNQPVDETTLQILFFVATLSALLSVLSIYKKL
;
A
#
# COMPACT_ATOMS: atom_id res chain seq x y z
N MET A 1 -2.25 5.66 -24.86
CA MET A 1 -1.36 6.67 -24.24
C MET A 1 -1.14 6.26 -22.80
N ILE A 2 0.09 6.32 -22.30
CA ILE A 2 0.39 6.04 -20.89
C ILE A 2 -0.07 7.25 -20.07
N THR A 3 -0.92 7.02 -19.07
CA THR A 3 -1.40 8.09 -18.18
C THR A 3 -0.60 8.08 -16.87
N LEU A 4 -0.62 9.21 -16.14
CA LEU A 4 0.04 9.31 -14.83
C LEU A 4 -0.48 8.25 -13.85
N GLN A 5 -1.76 7.91 -13.93
CA GLN A 5 -2.38 6.86 -13.11
C GLN A 5 -1.80 5.47 -13.40
N THR A 6 -1.58 5.13 -14.67
CA THR A 6 -0.90 3.87 -15.02
C THR A 6 0.52 3.81 -14.47
N ILE A 7 1.25 4.93 -14.49
CA ILE A 7 2.61 5.01 -13.92
C ILE A 7 2.56 4.85 -12.39
N SER A 8 1.59 5.48 -11.72
CA SER A 8 1.38 5.37 -10.28
C SER A 8 1.19 3.91 -9.86
N ILE A 9 0.25 3.20 -10.49
CA ILE A 9 -0.05 1.79 -10.17
C ILE A 9 1.19 0.90 -10.35
N LEU A 10 2.00 1.14 -11.39
CA LEU A 10 3.25 0.39 -11.60
C LEU A 10 4.29 0.66 -10.51
N LEU A 11 4.44 1.92 -10.08
CA LEU A 11 5.32 2.27 -8.98
C LEU A 11 4.85 1.65 -7.66
N GLU A 12 3.55 1.68 -7.38
CA GLU A 12 2.98 1.05 -6.20
C GLU A 12 3.23 -0.46 -6.18
N LEU A 13 3.04 -1.14 -7.31
CA LEU A 13 3.38 -2.57 -7.46
C LEU A 13 4.85 -2.82 -7.13
N LEU A 14 5.77 -2.01 -7.66
CA LEU A 14 7.19 -2.12 -7.34
C LEU A 14 7.45 -1.94 -5.84
N VAL A 15 6.82 -0.95 -5.20
CA VAL A 15 6.94 -0.73 -3.76
C VAL A 15 6.43 -1.93 -2.97
N VAL A 16 5.31 -2.54 -3.35
CA VAL A 16 4.80 -3.77 -2.70
C VAL A 16 5.82 -4.89 -2.80
N PHE A 17 6.41 -5.13 -3.98
CA PHE A 17 7.43 -6.18 -4.13
C PHE A 17 8.68 -5.92 -3.27
N VAL A 18 9.16 -4.68 -3.22
CA VAL A 18 10.30 -4.30 -2.37
C VAL A 18 9.95 -4.44 -0.89
N ALA A 19 8.76 -4.00 -0.47
CA ALA A 19 8.29 -4.08 0.91
C ALA A 19 8.15 -5.53 1.38
N LEU A 20 7.59 -6.41 0.53
CA LEU A 20 7.55 -7.85 0.77
C LEU A 20 8.96 -8.45 0.83
N GLY A 21 9.86 -8.04 -0.07
CA GLY A 21 11.26 -8.44 -0.03
C GLY A 21 11.95 -8.11 1.30
N ILE A 22 11.71 -6.91 1.85
CA ILE A 22 12.17 -6.49 3.17
C ILE A 22 11.53 -7.33 4.27
N ALA A 23 10.21 -7.56 4.18
CA ALA A 23 9.45 -8.34 5.14
C ALA A 23 9.99 -9.77 5.28
N PHE A 24 10.24 -10.44 4.16
CA PHE A 24 10.72 -11.83 4.14
C PHE A 24 12.21 -11.93 4.45
N SER A 25 13.04 -11.09 3.82
CA SER A 25 14.50 -11.23 3.92
C SER A 25 15.05 -10.70 5.24
N LYS A 26 14.48 -9.60 5.76
CA LYS A 26 14.97 -8.95 7.00
C LYS A 26 14.09 -9.25 8.21
N LYS A 27 13.01 -10.03 8.05
CA LYS A 27 11.98 -10.31 9.09
C LYS A 27 11.52 -9.02 9.79
N GLN A 28 11.43 -7.93 9.04
CA GLN A 28 11.04 -6.62 9.58
C GLN A 28 9.54 -6.43 9.41
N LEU A 29 8.84 -6.24 10.53
CA LEU A 29 7.40 -5.97 10.57
C LEU A 29 7.01 -4.76 9.71
N ALA A 30 7.90 -3.77 9.59
CA ALA A 30 7.72 -2.62 8.72
C ALA A 30 7.51 -2.99 7.23
N GLY A 31 8.12 -4.06 6.74
CA GLY A 31 7.92 -4.50 5.37
C GLY A 31 6.49 -4.99 5.11
N TYR A 32 5.89 -5.70 6.07
CA TYR A 32 4.51 -6.17 5.96
C TYR A 32 3.50 -5.03 5.95
N GLY A 33 3.65 -4.05 6.86
CA GLY A 33 2.71 -2.94 6.92
C GLY A 33 2.82 -2.03 5.69
N LEU A 34 4.03 -1.77 5.17
CA LEU A 34 4.19 -1.05 3.91
C LEU A 34 3.58 -1.80 2.72
N ALA A 35 3.76 -3.12 2.63
CA ALA A 35 3.14 -3.93 1.58
C ALA A 35 1.61 -3.88 1.64
N ILE A 36 1.02 -3.90 2.84
CA ILE A 36 -0.42 -3.75 3.03
C ILE A 36 -0.89 -2.36 2.60
N THR A 37 -0.22 -1.29 3.04
CA THR A 37 -0.57 0.08 2.67
C THR A 37 -0.57 0.28 1.15
N PHE A 38 0.52 -0.07 0.47
CA PHE A 38 0.62 0.10 -0.98
C PHE A 38 -0.27 -0.88 -1.75
N GLY A 39 -0.51 -2.09 -1.22
CA GLY A 39 -1.50 -3.01 -1.78
C GLY A 39 -2.92 -2.44 -1.78
N ILE A 40 -3.29 -1.71 -0.71
CA ILE A 40 -4.58 -1.01 -0.64
C ILE A 40 -4.63 0.17 -1.63
N TYR A 41 -3.53 0.89 -1.83
CA TYR A 41 -3.47 1.97 -2.83
C TYR A 41 -3.66 1.45 -4.25
N ILE A 42 -3.02 0.32 -4.60
CA ILE A 42 -3.23 -0.33 -5.90
C ILE A 42 -4.71 -0.66 -6.11
N TYR A 43 -5.38 -1.18 -5.07
CA TYR A 43 -6.81 -1.44 -5.14
C TYR A 43 -7.62 -0.15 -5.36
N TYR A 44 -7.31 0.91 -4.61
CA TYR A 44 -7.98 2.20 -4.72
C TYR A 44 -7.83 2.81 -6.12
N ASP A 45 -6.62 2.79 -6.66
CA ASP A 45 -6.30 3.29 -7.99
C ASP A 45 -6.91 2.41 -9.08
N SER A 46 -7.02 1.10 -8.87
CA SER A 46 -7.72 0.18 -9.77
C SER A 46 -9.22 0.45 -9.80
N VAL A 47 -9.87 0.63 -8.63
CA VAL A 47 -11.30 0.97 -8.53
C VAL A 47 -11.60 2.26 -9.30
N LYS A 48 -10.75 3.28 -9.15
CA LYS A 48 -10.86 4.52 -9.93
C LYS A 48 -10.61 4.30 -11.42
N PHE A 49 -9.59 3.53 -11.78
CA PHE A 49 -9.22 3.29 -13.18
C PHE A 49 -10.34 2.58 -13.95
N TYR A 50 -11.03 1.63 -13.30
CA TYR A 50 -12.15 0.89 -13.88
C TYR A 50 -13.51 1.55 -13.65
N ASN A 51 -13.58 2.71 -12.99
CA ASN A 51 -14.83 3.37 -12.57
C ASN A 51 -15.79 2.42 -11.84
N GLN A 52 -15.24 1.58 -10.97
CA GLN A 52 -16.01 0.55 -10.28
C GLN A 52 -16.85 1.18 -9.15
N PRO A 53 -18.15 0.86 -9.04
CA PRO A 53 -19.01 1.42 -8.00
C PRO A 53 -18.74 0.70 -6.67
N VAL A 54 -17.75 1.19 -5.93
CA VAL A 54 -17.44 0.72 -4.57
C VAL A 54 -18.05 1.68 -3.56
N ASP A 55 -18.68 1.13 -2.52
CA ASP A 55 -19.27 1.90 -1.43
C ASP A 55 -18.19 2.71 -0.68
N GLU A 56 -18.58 3.91 -0.25
CA GLU A 56 -17.69 4.84 0.45
C GLU A 56 -17.21 4.29 1.79
N THR A 57 -18.07 3.55 2.51
CA THR A 57 -17.71 2.94 3.81
C THR A 57 -16.56 1.94 3.65
N THR A 58 -16.61 1.14 2.60
CA THR A 58 -15.55 0.18 2.25
C THR A 58 -14.22 0.89 1.97
N LEU A 59 -14.26 1.99 1.23
CA LEU A 59 -13.08 2.81 0.95
C LEU A 59 -12.50 3.46 2.22
N GLN A 60 -13.35 3.94 3.12
CA GLN A 60 -12.93 4.52 4.39
C GLN A 60 -12.26 3.48 5.30
N ILE A 61 -12.82 2.27 5.38
CA ILE A 61 -12.23 1.16 6.15
C ILE A 61 -10.86 0.78 5.58
N LEU A 62 -10.75 0.63 4.26
CA LEU A 62 -9.48 0.33 3.59
C LEU A 62 -8.44 1.43 3.87
N PHE A 63 -8.83 2.69 3.75
CA PHE A 63 -7.94 3.82 4.04
C PHE A 63 -7.47 3.83 5.50
N PHE A 64 -8.37 3.54 6.45
CA PHE A 64 -8.02 3.43 7.87
C PHE A 64 -7.00 2.31 8.11
N VAL A 65 -7.22 1.13 7.52
CA VAL A 65 -6.29 -0.01 7.61
C VAL A 65 -4.93 0.34 6.99
N ALA A 66 -4.91 0.99 5.83
CA ALA A 66 -3.69 1.45 5.18
C ALA A 66 -2.91 2.44 6.05
N THR A 67 -3.61 3.38 6.68
CA THR A 67 -3.03 4.40 7.57
C THR A 67 -2.43 3.77 8.82
N LEU A 68 -3.16 2.87 9.47
CA LEU A 68 -2.67 2.17 10.66
C LEU A 68 -1.44 1.30 10.34
N SER A 69 -1.47 0.60 9.19
CA SER A 69 -0.35 -0.23 8.73
C SER A 69 0.91 0.60 8.43
N ALA A 70 0.73 1.77 7.81
CA ALA A 70 1.81 2.71 7.55
C ALA A 70 2.40 3.25 8.86
N LEU A 71 1.55 3.66 9.81
CA LEU A 71 1.98 4.16 11.10
C LEU A 71 2.79 3.11 11.88
N LEU A 72 2.29 1.88 11.96
CA LEU A 72 3.00 0.78 12.63
C LEU A 72 4.35 0.49 11.94
N SER A 73 4.40 0.59 10.61
CA SER A 73 5.64 0.39 9.87
C SER A 73 6.66 1.48 10.16
N VAL A 74 6.24 2.74 10.13
CA VAL A 74 7.10 3.89 10.44
C VAL A 74 7.59 3.82 11.89
N LEU A 75 6.72 3.47 12.85
CA LEU A 75 7.11 3.28 14.25
C LEU A 75 8.09 2.11 14.42
N SER A 76 7.89 1.00 13.68
CA SER A 76 8.82 -0.12 13.71
C SER A 76 10.18 0.24 13.12
N ILE A 77 10.24 1.12 12.11
CA ILE A 77 11.49 1.64 11.56
C ILE A 77 12.15 2.57 12.58
N TYR A 78 11.40 3.53 13.13
CA TYR A 78 11.87 4.51 14.11
C TYR A 78 12.45 3.85 15.36
N LYS A 79 11.81 2.80 15.90
CA LYS A 79 12.31 2.07 17.07
C LYS A 79 13.54 1.19 16.80
N LYS A 80 13.85 0.89 15.53
CA LYS A 80 15.00 0.07 15.13
C LYS A 80 16.20 0.89 14.63
N LEU A 81 16.00 2.18 14.36
CA LEU A 81 17.09 3.16 14.26
C LEU A 81 17.68 3.43 15.64
#